data_AF-A0A973J7Y6-F1
#
_entry.id   AF-A0A973J7Y6-F1
#
_cell.length_a   1.000
_cell.length_b   1.000
_cell.length_c   1.000
_cell.angle_alpha   90.00
_cell.angle_beta   90.00
_cell.angle_gamma   90.00
#
_symmetry.space_group_name_H-M   'P 1'
#
loop_
_entity.id
_entity.type
_entity.pdbx_description
1 polymer ?
#
loop_
_entity_poly.entity_id
_entity_poly.type
_entity_poly.pdbx_seq_one_letter_code
_entity_poly.pdbx_strand_id
1 'polypeptide(L)'
;MKDAALHALRWETLHDPVDGGRLFTSERVILSRYIDSLDTSPIDLRTLRQFKTLVVVAAPTNPEAYGLAPIDVAGEIIRARAALGTLRPTILTRDETGAPVTLAALGQALRGGVDVLYLVAHGQFLEGRPYLCLEQQDGTAVWVDGEQVV
;
A
#
# COMPACT_ATOMS: atom_id res chain seq x y z
N MET A 1 7.41 26.04 2.07
CA MET A 1 6.62 26.17 0.83
C MET A 1 6.87 24.91 0.02
N LYS A 2 5.95 23.93 0.04
CA LYS A 2 6.04 22.70 -0.77
C LYS A 2 5.58 23.03 -2.18
N ASP A 3 6.49 23.00 -3.14
CA ASP A 3 6.15 23.20 -4.56
C ASP A 3 5.63 21.87 -5.14
N ALA A 4 4.34 21.84 -5.49
CA ALA A 4 3.70 20.66 -6.07
C ALA A 4 4.33 20.24 -7.41
N ALA A 5 4.85 21.19 -8.18
CA ALA A 5 5.52 20.89 -9.46
C ALA A 5 6.81 20.10 -9.24
N LEU A 6 7.54 20.40 -8.15
CA LEU A 6 8.73 19.64 -7.77
C LEU A 6 8.37 18.24 -7.25
N HIS A 7 7.24 18.05 -6.55
CA HIS A 7 6.82 16.71 -6.11
C HIS A 7 6.38 15.79 -7.26
N ALA A 8 5.89 16.36 -8.37
CA ALA A 8 5.48 15.61 -9.55
C ALA A 8 6.66 15.06 -10.37
N LEU A 9 7.88 15.57 -10.16
CA LEU A 9 9.07 15.07 -10.81
C LEU A 9 9.41 13.67 -10.31
N ARG A 10 9.68 12.76 -11.25
CA ARG A 10 10.23 11.43 -10.98
C ARG A 10 11.72 11.55 -10.69
N TRP A 11 12.08 12.12 -9.54
CA TRP A 11 13.45 12.43 -9.15
C TRP A 11 14.41 11.26 -9.38
N GLU A 12 13.98 10.03 -9.10
CA GLU A 12 14.76 8.80 -9.27
C GLU A 12 15.14 8.49 -10.73
N THR A 13 14.50 9.15 -11.68
CA THR A 13 14.70 8.96 -13.13
C THR A 13 15.38 10.15 -13.81
N LEU A 14 15.68 11.22 -13.06
CA LEU A 14 16.32 12.41 -13.61
C LEU A 14 17.80 12.15 -13.92
N HIS A 15 18.24 12.71 -15.05
CA HIS A 15 19.62 12.66 -15.50
C HIS A 15 20.23 14.06 -15.48
N ASP A 16 21.51 14.15 -15.17
CA ASP A 16 22.30 15.38 -15.27
C ASP A 16 22.33 15.82 -16.75
N PRO A 17 21.92 17.06 -17.07
CA PRO A 17 21.91 17.54 -18.45
C PRO A 17 23.31 17.72 -19.06
N VAL A 18 24.38 17.72 -18.27
CA VAL A 18 25.77 17.94 -18.72
C VAL A 18 26.41 16.62 -19.15
N ASP A 19 26.31 15.58 -18.32
CA ASP A 19 26.99 14.30 -18.57
C ASP A 19 26.03 13.12 -18.82
N GLY A 20 24.72 13.33 -18.66
CA GLY A 20 23.70 12.31 -18.85
C GLY A 20 23.66 11.24 -17.76
N GLY A 21 24.41 11.41 -16.67
CA GLY A 21 24.42 10.50 -15.52
C GLY A 21 23.15 10.61 -14.68
N ARG A 22 22.75 9.54 -13.98
CA ARG A 22 21.60 9.60 -13.07
C ARG A 22 21.92 10.46 -11.85
N LEU A 23 21.13 11.52 -11.64
CA LEU A 23 21.38 12.54 -10.61
C LEU A 23 21.38 11.99 -9.18
N PHE A 24 20.49 11.04 -8.87
CA PHE A 24 20.22 10.62 -7.48
C PHE A 24 20.38 9.12 -7.25
N THR A 25 21.02 8.42 -8.19
CA THR A 25 21.41 7.01 -8.00
C THR A 25 22.93 6.84 -7.94
N SER A 26 23.67 7.96 -7.85
CA SER A 26 25.11 7.98 -7.68
C SER A 26 25.47 7.89 -6.21
N GLU A 27 26.47 7.09 -5.88
CA GLU A 27 27.07 7.01 -4.53
C GLU A 27 27.69 8.33 -4.05
N ARG A 28 27.83 9.32 -4.94
CA ARG A 28 28.32 10.67 -4.62
C ARG A 28 27.21 11.65 -4.23
N VAL A 29 25.94 11.31 -4.43
CA VAL A 29 24.80 12.20 -4.20
C VAL A 29 23.72 11.45 -3.40
N ILE A 30 23.53 11.85 -2.14
CA ILE A 30 22.47 11.29 -1.28
C ILE A 30 21.22 12.16 -1.44
N LEU A 31 20.14 11.57 -1.97
CA LEU A 31 18.82 12.18 -1.95
C LEU A 31 18.00 11.60 -0.79
N SER A 32 17.39 12.48 0.00
CA SER A 32 16.35 12.10 0.94
C SER A 32 15.20 13.09 0.82
N ARG A 33 13.97 12.57 0.67
CA ARG A 33 12.77 13.40 0.70
C ARG A 33 12.10 13.23 2.05
N TYR A 34 11.85 14.34 2.73
CA TYR A 34 11.07 14.36 3.95
C TYR A 34 9.62 14.69 3.60
N ILE A 35 8.71 13.85 4.06
CA ILE A 35 7.30 14.22 4.17
C ILE A 35 7.18 14.92 5.52
N ASP A 36 6.68 16.16 5.54
CA ASP A 36 6.34 16.81 6.83
C ASP A 36 5.47 15.86 7.65
N SER A 37 6.02 15.39 8.76
CA SER A 37 5.29 14.66 9.78
C SER A 37 5.04 15.63 10.92
N LEU A 38 3.78 15.74 11.36
CA LEU A 38 3.44 16.41 12.61
C LEU A 38 3.84 15.57 13.83
N ASP A 39 4.13 14.28 13.62
CA ASP A 39 4.57 13.38 14.67
C ASP A 39 6.08 13.52 14.89
N THR A 40 6.44 14.09 16.05
CA THR A 40 7.81 14.23 16.55
C THR A 40 8.16 13.17 17.60
N SER A 41 7.35 12.11 17.72
CA SER A 41 7.61 11.05 18.69
C SER A 41 8.98 10.41 18.43
N PRO A 42 9.73 10.03 19.49
CA PRO A 42 10.98 9.32 19.32
C PRO A 42 10.78 8.04 18.50
N ILE A 43 11.72 7.75 17.60
CA ILE A 43 11.71 6.48 16.86
C ILE A 43 12.01 5.36 17.86
N ASP A 44 11.01 4.55 18.16
CA ASP A 44 11.15 3.34 18.95
C ASP A 44 11.71 2.22 18.06
N LEU A 45 13.00 1.90 18.23
CA LEU A 45 13.66 0.81 17.53
C LEU A 45 13.21 -0.53 18.12
N ARG A 46 12.06 -1.02 17.64
CA ARG A 46 11.51 -2.31 18.05
C ARG A 46 12.33 -3.46 17.48
N THR A 47 12.41 -4.55 18.24
CA THR A 47 12.99 -5.79 17.72
C THR A 47 12.09 -6.36 16.62
N LEU A 48 12.65 -7.03 15.61
CA LEU A 48 11.87 -7.60 14.50
C LEU A 48 10.68 -8.44 14.97
N ARG A 49 10.80 -9.17 16.09
CA ARG A 49 9.72 -10.01 16.65
C ARG A 49 8.50 -9.21 17.16
N GLN A 50 8.62 -7.91 17.34
CA GLN A 50 7.55 -7.03 17.82
C GLN A 50 6.78 -6.35 16.68
N PHE A 51 7.23 -6.49 15.43
CA PHE A 51 6.55 -5.90 14.28
C PHE A 51 5.23 -6.63 14.01
N LYS A 52 4.13 -5.88 14.13
CA LYS A 52 2.79 -6.31 13.75
C LYS A 52 2.61 -6.08 12.26
N THR A 53 2.40 -7.16 11.52
CA THR A 53 2.23 -7.10 10.06
C THR A 53 0.83 -7.51 9.67
N LEU A 54 0.25 -6.78 8.73
CA LEU A 54 -1.08 -7.02 8.19
C LEU A 54 -0.95 -7.21 6.68
N VAL A 55 -1.40 -8.37 6.20
CA VAL A 55 -1.51 -8.71 4.78
C VAL A 55 -2.99 -8.61 4.42
N VAL A 56 -3.32 -7.76 3.46
CA VAL A 56 -4.69 -7.52 3.00
C VAL A 56 -4.75 -7.85 1.52
N VAL A 57 -5.67 -8.73 1.12
CA VAL A 57 -5.93 -9.02 -0.29
C VAL A 57 -7.42 -8.86 -0.54
N ALA A 58 -7.79 -7.72 -1.13
CA ALA A 58 -9.16 -7.42 -1.54
C ALA A 58 -9.40 -7.95 -2.96
N ALA A 59 -10.21 -8.99 -3.07
CA ALA A 59 -10.51 -9.69 -4.32
C ALA A 59 -12.03 -9.82 -4.48
N PRO A 60 -12.68 -8.83 -5.10
CA PRO A 60 -14.12 -8.85 -5.33
C PRO A 60 -14.57 -10.04 -6.17
N THR A 61 -15.80 -10.51 -5.91
CA THR A 61 -16.42 -11.56 -6.73
C THR A 61 -16.77 -11.03 -8.12
N ASN A 62 -16.65 -11.91 -9.12
CA ASN A 62 -16.91 -11.62 -10.55
C ASN A 62 -16.18 -10.34 -11.04
N PRO A 63 -14.85 -10.25 -10.87
CA PRO A 63 -14.08 -9.05 -11.21
C PRO A 63 -14.28 -8.60 -12.66
N GLU A 64 -14.53 -9.53 -13.58
CA GLU A 64 -14.80 -9.28 -14.99
C GLU A 64 -16.04 -8.40 -15.22
N ALA A 65 -17.07 -8.48 -14.35
CA ALA A 65 -18.26 -7.64 -14.44
C ALA A 65 -17.94 -6.15 -14.21
N TYR A 66 -16.79 -5.87 -13.61
CA TYR A 66 -16.28 -4.54 -13.31
C TYR A 66 -15.06 -4.16 -14.16
N GLY A 67 -14.70 -4.98 -15.16
CA GLY A 67 -13.50 -4.77 -15.98
C GLY A 67 -12.18 -4.97 -15.22
N LEU A 68 -12.22 -5.70 -14.10
CA LEU A 68 -11.05 -5.97 -13.27
C LEU A 68 -10.43 -7.32 -13.66
N ALA A 69 -9.10 -7.40 -13.60
CA ALA A 69 -8.40 -8.67 -13.72
C ALA A 69 -8.53 -9.47 -12.42
N PRO A 70 -8.65 -10.81 -12.46
CA PRO A 70 -8.69 -11.59 -11.24
C PRO A 70 -7.37 -11.49 -10.47
N ILE A 71 -7.45 -11.40 -9.15
CA ILE A 71 -6.29 -11.42 -8.25
C ILE A 71 -6.02 -12.86 -7.81
N ASP A 72 -4.77 -13.30 -7.94
CA ASP A 72 -4.28 -14.58 -7.41
C ASP A 72 -4.08 -14.50 -5.90
N VAL A 73 -5.18 -14.61 -5.14
CA VAL A 73 -5.19 -14.42 -3.67
C VAL A 73 -4.18 -15.33 -2.98
N ALA A 74 -4.17 -16.62 -3.32
CA ALA A 74 -3.26 -17.60 -2.73
C ALA A 74 -1.80 -17.25 -3.04
N GLY A 75 -1.49 -16.89 -4.29
CA GLY A 75 -0.14 -16.47 -4.67
C GLY A 75 0.33 -15.21 -3.97
N GLU A 76 -0.55 -14.21 -3.78
CA GLU A 76 -0.20 -13.00 -3.03
C GLU A 76 0.10 -13.30 -1.56
N ILE A 77 -0.69 -14.17 -0.92
CA ILE A 77 -0.43 -14.61 0.46
C ILE A 77 0.93 -15.33 0.55
N ILE A 78 1.23 -16.22 -0.40
CA ILE A 78 2.51 -16.94 -0.44
C ILE A 78 3.67 -15.95 -0.60
N ARG A 79 3.58 -15.01 -1.55
CA ARG A 79 4.59 -13.97 -1.77
C ARG A 79 4.81 -13.12 -0.53
N ALA A 80 3.72 -12.67 0.10
CA ALA A 80 3.77 -11.86 1.32
C ALA A 80 4.42 -12.62 2.48
N ARG A 81 4.02 -13.89 2.72
CA ARG A 81 4.61 -14.72 3.78
C ARG A 81 6.10 -14.97 3.54
N ALA A 82 6.50 -15.24 2.30
CA ALA A 82 7.90 -15.44 1.96
C ALA A 82 8.74 -14.18 2.20
N ALA A 83 8.24 -13.01 1.79
CA ALA A 83 8.94 -11.73 1.98
C ALA A 83 9.03 -11.31 3.46
N LEU A 84 8.01 -11.60 4.25
CA LEU A 84 7.95 -11.29 5.68
C LEU A 84 8.79 -12.26 6.54
N GLY A 85 9.24 -13.39 5.98
CA GLY A 85 10.17 -14.33 6.60
C GLY A 85 9.65 -14.88 7.93
N THR A 86 10.30 -14.50 9.03
CA THR A 86 9.93 -15.01 10.37
C THR A 86 8.76 -14.27 11.02
N LEU A 87 8.33 -13.13 10.45
CA LEU A 87 7.16 -12.42 10.94
C LEU A 87 5.89 -13.26 10.72
N ARG A 88 4.90 -13.08 11.59
CA ARG A 88 3.62 -13.79 11.52
C ARG A 88 2.54 -12.77 11.18
N PRO A 89 2.26 -12.53 9.88
CA PRO A 89 1.24 -11.57 9.50
C PRO A 89 -0.15 -12.05 9.89
N THR A 90 -0.97 -11.11 10.34
CA THR A 90 -2.43 -11.24 10.27
C THR A 90 -2.83 -11.15 8.81
N ILE A 91 -3.69 -12.05 8.34
CA ILE A 91 -4.20 -12.03 6.96
C ILE A 91 -5.66 -11.62 6.97
N LEU A 92 -5.98 -10.61 6.18
CA LEU A 92 -7.33 -10.13 5.92
C LEU A 92 -7.65 -10.35 4.44
N THR A 93 -8.39 -11.40 4.19
CA THR A 93 -8.96 -11.74 2.87
C THR A 93 -10.17 -12.62 3.09
N ARG A 94 -11.08 -12.64 2.12
CA ARG A 94 -12.27 -13.49 2.17
C ARG A 94 -11.91 -14.97 2.28
N ASP A 95 -10.90 -15.42 1.55
CA ASP A 95 -10.51 -16.83 1.51
C ASP A 95 -10.03 -17.36 2.87
N GLU A 96 -9.44 -16.49 3.70
CA GLU A 96 -8.93 -16.87 5.03
C GLU A 96 -9.94 -16.60 6.14
N THR A 97 -10.74 -15.53 6.03
CA THR A 97 -11.64 -15.09 7.12
C THR A 97 -13.09 -15.50 6.91
N GLY A 98 -13.47 -15.92 5.70
CA GLY A 98 -14.85 -16.12 5.28
C GLY A 98 -15.65 -14.81 5.08
N ALA A 99 -15.02 -13.64 5.31
CA ALA A 99 -15.68 -12.34 5.28
C ALA A 99 -15.04 -11.39 4.25
N PRO A 100 -15.83 -10.51 3.61
CA PRO A 100 -15.32 -9.54 2.63
C PRO A 100 -14.28 -8.57 3.21
N VAL A 101 -13.32 -8.16 2.39
CA VAL A 101 -12.40 -7.07 2.71
C VAL A 101 -13.07 -5.71 2.51
N THR A 102 -13.94 -5.35 3.46
CA THR A 102 -14.61 -4.04 3.46
C THR A 102 -13.72 -2.93 4.03
N LEU A 103 -14.03 -1.67 3.74
CA LEU A 103 -13.37 -0.51 4.35
C LEU A 103 -13.42 -0.55 5.89
N ALA A 104 -14.57 -0.97 6.44
CA ALA A 104 -14.75 -1.09 7.89
C ALA A 104 -13.85 -2.18 8.49
N ALA A 105 -13.74 -3.34 7.83
CA ALA A 105 -12.88 -4.44 8.26
C ALA A 105 -11.39 -4.05 8.19
N LEU A 106 -10.98 -3.41 7.09
CA LEU A 106 -9.63 -2.86 6.93
C LEU A 106 -9.31 -1.85 8.04
N GLY A 107 -10.18 -0.86 8.23
CA GLY A 107 -10.01 0.16 9.28
C GLY A 107 -9.95 -0.45 10.67
N GLN A 108 -10.76 -1.47 10.96
CA GLN A 108 -10.70 -2.19 12.24
C GLN A 108 -9.37 -2.91 12.43
N ALA A 109 -8.85 -3.59 11.40
CA ALA A 109 -7.57 -4.28 11.47
C ALA A 109 -6.41 -3.29 11.72
N LEU A 110 -6.44 -2.12 11.07
CA LEU A 110 -5.42 -1.08 11.22
C LEU A 110 -5.41 -0.45 12.63
N ARG A 111 -6.58 -0.26 13.26
CA ARG A 111 -6.66 0.28 14.63
C ARG A 111 -5.99 -0.62 15.68
N GLY A 112 -5.71 -1.89 15.38
CA GLY A 112 -4.94 -2.77 16.25
C GLY A 112 -3.45 -2.38 16.41
N GLY A 113 -3.02 -1.36 15.67
CA GLY A 113 -1.62 -0.94 15.54
C GLY A 113 -0.91 -1.91 14.61
N VAL A 114 -0.59 -1.44 13.41
CA VAL A 114 0.12 -2.21 12.38
C VAL A 114 1.39 -1.45 12.02
N ASP A 115 2.52 -2.14 12.04
CA ASP A 115 3.82 -1.57 11.69
C ASP A 115 4.11 -1.72 10.18
N VAL A 116 3.58 -2.77 9.55
CA VAL A 116 3.68 -3.00 8.10
C VAL A 116 2.34 -3.44 7.54
N LEU A 117 1.80 -2.65 6.61
CA LEU A 117 0.66 -3.02 5.79
C LEU A 117 1.16 -3.46 4.40
N TYR A 118 0.83 -4.69 4.02
CA TYR A 118 0.92 -5.18 2.66
C TYR A 118 -0.49 -5.29 2.09
N LEU A 119 -0.85 -4.42 1.16
CA LEU A 119 -2.19 -4.32 0.58
C LEU A 119 -2.14 -4.66 -0.91
N VAL A 120 -2.93 -5.65 -1.30
CA VAL A 120 -3.23 -5.97 -2.70
C VAL A 120 -4.70 -5.69 -2.96
N ALA A 121 -4.95 -4.80 -3.91
CA ALA A 121 -6.28 -4.40 -4.36
C ALA A 121 -6.15 -3.75 -5.73
N HIS A 122 -7.25 -3.66 -6.48
CA HIS A 122 -7.27 -2.81 -7.66
C HIS A 122 -7.27 -1.35 -7.25
N GLY A 123 -6.55 -0.52 -8.00
CA GLY A 123 -6.53 0.92 -7.83
C GLY A 123 -6.80 1.60 -9.16
N GLN A 124 -7.41 2.77 -9.12
CA GLN A 124 -7.55 3.64 -10.27
C GLN A 124 -7.31 5.09 -9.86
N PHE A 125 -6.95 5.92 -10.83
CA PHE A 125 -6.79 7.36 -10.64
C PHE A 125 -7.72 8.07 -11.62
N LEU A 126 -8.78 8.69 -11.10
CA LEU A 126 -9.85 9.31 -11.89
C LEU A 126 -10.00 10.76 -11.45
N GLU A 127 -9.98 11.70 -12.41
CA GLU A 127 -10.17 13.13 -12.15
C GLU A 127 -9.28 13.71 -11.03
N GLY A 128 -8.03 13.25 -10.93
CA GLY A 128 -7.09 13.71 -9.91
C GLY A 128 -7.24 13.04 -8.55
N ARG A 129 -8.13 12.06 -8.41
CA ARG A 129 -8.41 11.36 -7.16
C ARG A 129 -8.02 9.88 -7.23
N PRO A 130 -7.32 9.35 -6.21
CA PRO A 130 -7.07 7.93 -6.10
C PRO A 130 -8.31 7.21 -5.58
N TYR A 131 -8.61 6.05 -6.17
CA TYR A 131 -9.64 5.14 -5.67
C TYR A 131 -9.06 3.75 -5.47
N LEU A 132 -9.51 3.10 -4.40
CA LEU A 132 -9.18 1.73 -4.07
C LEU A 132 -10.41 0.85 -4.24
N CYS A 133 -10.29 -0.25 -4.96
CA CYS A 133 -11.36 -1.25 -5.06
C CYS A 133 -11.28 -2.18 -3.85
N LEU A 134 -12.30 -2.14 -3.01
CA LEU A 134 -12.51 -3.03 -1.89
C LEU A 134 -13.77 -3.88 -2.14
N GLU A 135 -14.20 -4.62 -1.12
CA GLU A 135 -15.36 -5.49 -1.19
C GLU A 135 -16.53 -4.90 -0.42
N GLN A 136 -17.75 -5.07 -0.95
CA GLN A 136 -18.99 -4.88 -0.21
C GLN A 136 -19.27 -6.10 0.69
N GLN A 137 -20.26 -5.96 1.58
CA GLN A 137 -20.69 -7.05 2.47
C GLN A 137 -21.10 -8.32 1.70
N ASP A 138 -21.55 -8.18 0.47
CA ASP A 138 -22.07 -9.30 -0.34
C ASP A 138 -20.99 -10.05 -1.14
N GLY A 139 -19.77 -9.53 -1.31
CA GLY A 139 -18.92 -10.07 -2.39
C GLY A 139 -18.25 -9.04 -3.26
N THR A 140 -19.06 -8.06 -3.64
CA THR A 140 -18.89 -7.33 -4.89
C THR A 140 -17.94 -6.17 -4.77
N ALA A 141 -17.48 -5.65 -5.91
CA ALA A 141 -16.55 -4.54 -5.96
C ALA A 141 -17.20 -3.25 -5.45
N VAL A 142 -16.45 -2.49 -4.65
CA VAL A 142 -16.77 -1.09 -4.31
C VAL A 142 -15.54 -0.23 -4.44
N TRP A 143 -15.65 0.88 -5.18
CA TRP A 143 -14.61 1.89 -5.26
C TRP A 143 -14.72 2.85 -4.08
N VAL A 144 -13.68 2.88 -3.27
CA VAL A 144 -13.54 3.77 -2.11
C VAL A 144 -12.59 4.90 -2.48
N ASP A 145 -13.01 6.14 -2.23
CA ASP A 145 -12.16 7.32 -2.40
C ASP A 145 -10.97 7.22 -1.44
N GLY A 146 -9.75 7.45 -1.93
CA GLY A 146 -8.53 7.37 -1.15
C GLY A 146 -8.52 8.31 0.06
N GLU A 147 -9.26 9.42 0.02
CA GLU A 147 -9.42 10.30 1.20
C GLU A 147 -10.18 9.64 2.35
N GLN A 148 -10.93 8.56 2.10
CA GLN A 148 -11.64 7.80 3.14
C GLN A 148 -10.78 6.68 3.76
N VAL A 149 -9.58 6.45 3.22
CA VAL A 149 -8.67 5.38 3.65
C VAL A 149 -7.65 5.89 4.69
N VAL A 150 -7.60 7.20 4.95
CA VAL A 150 -6.61 7.90 5.81
C VAL A 150 -7.26 8.54 7.03
#